data_AF-R5W0B9-F1
#
_entry.id   AF-R5W0B9-F1
#
_cell.length_a   1.000
_cell.length_b   1.000
_cell.length_c   1.000
_cell.angle_alpha   90.00
_cell.angle_beta   90.00
_cell.angle_gamma   90.00
#
_symmetry.space_group_name_H-M   'P 1'
#
loop_
_entity.id
_entity.type
_entity.pdbx_description
1 polymer ?
#
loop_
_entity_poly.entity_id
_entity_poly.type
_entity_poly.pdbx_seq_one_letter_code
_entity_poly.pdbx_strand_id
1 'polypeptide(L)'
;MAVVVKMAGTSPELYSCIAPLVMNPEIIKYNHNYPFKTSESFVWFVAFSNEDNHVLGFFPVEIRKKSAIINNYYVEEDAKGVFLSLLEAVTNEFLTTGKELEAVVQKPHESYFRTQGFEIVRAWSLYLKMKKTYEEE
;
A
#
# COMPACT_ATOMS: atom_id res chain seq x y z
N MET A 1 6.70 3.26 16.90
CA MET A 1 6.59 3.94 15.58
C MET A 1 7.08 2.96 14.53
N ALA A 2 6.50 2.95 13.34
CA ALA A 2 6.95 2.10 12.25
C ALA A 2 7.97 2.84 11.38
N VAL A 3 8.98 2.15 10.88
CA VAL A 3 9.87 2.67 9.82
C VAL A 3 9.42 2.11 8.49
N VAL A 4 9.16 2.99 7.52
CA VAL A 4 8.74 2.57 6.17
C VAL A 4 9.93 2.60 5.22
N VAL A 5 10.18 1.46 4.56
CA VAL A 5 11.25 1.29 3.58
C VAL A 5 10.66 1.08 2.20
N LYS A 6 11.18 1.81 1.21
CA LYS A 6 10.84 1.68 -0.20
C LYS A 6 11.76 0.66 -0.86
N MET A 7 11.19 -0.33 -1.56
CA MET A 7 11.93 -1.38 -2.26
C MET A 7 11.40 -1.59 -3.67
N ALA A 8 12.27 -1.95 -4.61
CA ALA A 8 11.85 -2.29 -5.97
C ALA A 8 11.10 -3.64 -5.96
N GLY A 9 10.09 -3.79 -6.83
CA GLY A 9 9.22 -4.96 -6.85
C GLY A 9 9.90 -6.30 -7.14
N THR A 10 11.11 -6.29 -7.68
CA THR A 10 11.93 -7.48 -7.97
C THR A 10 13.19 -7.58 -7.11
N SER A 11 13.34 -6.75 -6.08
CA SER A 11 14.54 -6.76 -5.24
C SER A 11 14.60 -8.02 -4.35
N PRO A 12 15.79 -8.65 -4.18
CA PRO A 12 15.95 -9.79 -3.27
C PRO A 12 15.57 -9.50 -1.81
N GLU A 13 15.80 -8.26 -1.36
CA GLU A 13 15.51 -7.79 -0.01
C GLU A 13 14.00 -7.74 0.24
N LEU A 14 13.21 -7.33 -0.77
CA LEU A 14 11.76 -7.37 -0.70
C LEU A 14 11.28 -8.81 -0.48
N TYR A 15 11.69 -9.75 -1.34
CA TYR A 15 11.29 -11.14 -1.22
C TYR A 15 11.68 -11.73 0.14
N SER A 16 12.86 -11.40 0.64
CA SER A 16 13.35 -11.89 1.93
C SER A 16 12.45 -11.47 3.10
N CYS A 17 11.90 -10.26 3.09
CA CYS A 17 11.07 -9.76 4.19
C CYS A 17 9.57 -10.08 4.03
N ILE A 18 9.02 -10.11 2.81
CA ILE A 18 7.57 -10.33 2.61
C ILE A 18 7.17 -11.78 2.36
N ALA A 19 8.10 -12.65 1.91
CA ALA A 19 7.76 -14.03 1.49
C ALA A 19 6.97 -14.80 2.56
N PRO A 20 7.34 -14.80 3.86
CA PRO A 20 6.55 -15.47 4.89
C PRO A 20 5.13 -14.94 5.01
N LEU A 21 4.91 -13.64 4.76
CA LEU A 21 3.61 -13.01 4.88
C LEU A 21 2.74 -13.28 3.66
N VAL A 22 3.26 -13.09 2.44
CA VAL A 22 2.46 -13.24 1.21
C VAL A 22 2.09 -14.71 0.92
N MET A 23 2.78 -15.67 1.54
CA MET A 23 2.47 -17.10 1.49
C MET A 23 1.59 -17.57 2.66
N ASN A 24 1.32 -16.72 3.66
CA ASN A 24 0.49 -17.08 4.80
C ASN A 24 -1.00 -17.11 4.40
N PRO A 25 -1.72 -18.23 4.60
CA PRO A 25 -3.14 -18.34 4.27
C PRO A 25 -4.03 -17.28 4.91
N GLU A 26 -3.75 -16.86 6.16
CA GLU A 26 -4.56 -15.83 6.84
C GLU A 26 -4.34 -14.44 6.22
N ILE A 27 -3.15 -14.16 5.71
CA ILE A 27 -2.84 -12.90 5.02
C ILE A 27 -3.41 -12.89 3.60
N ILE A 28 -3.40 -14.04 2.92
CA ILE A 28 -4.10 -14.20 1.64
C ILE A 28 -5.62 -14.01 1.84
N LYS A 29 -6.18 -14.54 2.92
CA LYS A 29 -7.58 -14.36 3.30
C LYS A 29 -7.90 -12.90 3.67
N TYR A 30 -6.99 -12.20 4.35
CA TYR A 30 -7.07 -10.74 4.58
C TYR A 30 -7.21 -9.99 3.25
N ASN A 31 -6.50 -10.42 2.20
CA ASN A 31 -6.65 -9.90 0.85
C ASN A 31 -7.77 -10.58 0.03
N HIS A 32 -8.82 -11.08 0.70
CA HIS A 32 -9.98 -11.75 0.09
C HIS A 32 -9.61 -12.94 -0.83
N ASN A 33 -8.64 -13.73 -0.41
CA ASN A 33 -8.10 -14.88 -1.15
C ASN A 33 -7.43 -14.52 -2.48
N TYR A 34 -7.07 -13.25 -2.69
CA TYR A 34 -6.35 -12.82 -3.86
C TYR A 34 -4.83 -12.81 -3.60
N PRO A 35 -4.02 -13.39 -4.49
CA PRO A 35 -2.58 -13.43 -4.31
C PRO A 35 -1.96 -12.04 -4.46
N PHE A 36 -0.88 -11.81 -3.73
CA PHE A 36 -0.04 -10.62 -3.90
C PHE A 36 0.75 -10.73 -5.20
N LYS A 37 0.87 -9.61 -5.93
CA LYS A 37 1.52 -9.56 -7.25
C LYS A 37 2.60 -8.49 -7.26
N THR A 38 3.68 -8.77 -7.96
CA THR A 38 4.79 -7.84 -8.17
C THR A 38 5.45 -8.08 -9.52
N SER A 39 6.17 -7.08 -10.01
CA SER A 39 7.01 -7.11 -11.20
C SER A 39 7.94 -5.89 -11.17
N GLU A 40 8.70 -5.65 -12.24
CA GLU A 40 9.53 -4.45 -12.40
C GLU A 40 8.71 -3.15 -12.40
N SER A 41 7.41 -3.21 -12.72
CA SER A 41 6.53 -2.05 -12.65
C SER A 41 6.03 -1.75 -11.24
N PHE A 42 6.49 -2.48 -10.22
CA PHE A 42 6.08 -2.26 -8.83
C PHE A 42 7.19 -1.61 -8.02
N VAL A 43 6.75 -0.75 -7.10
CA VAL A 43 7.52 -0.36 -5.93
C VAL A 43 6.72 -0.74 -4.70
N TRP A 44 7.41 -1.22 -3.67
CA TRP A 44 6.79 -1.67 -2.42
C TRP A 44 7.23 -0.76 -1.29
N PHE A 45 6.27 -0.37 -0.47
CA PHE A 45 6.52 0.33 0.80
C PHE A 45 6.25 -0.68 1.91
N VAL A 46 7.27 -0.99 2.70
CA VAL A 46 7.20 -2.02 3.75
C VAL A 46 7.43 -1.35 5.08
N ALA A 47 6.49 -1.49 6.01
CA ALA A 47 6.56 -0.96 7.35
C ALA A 47 7.18 -2.00 8.29
N PHE A 48 8.20 -1.59 9.03
CA PHE A 48 8.91 -2.41 10.01
C PHE A 48 8.67 -1.90 11.42
N SER A 49 8.58 -2.84 12.36
CA SER A 49 8.63 -2.55 13.80
C SER A 49 10.01 -2.03 14.19
N ASN A 50 10.06 -0.95 14.97
CA ASN A 50 11.31 -0.41 15.50
C ASN A 50 11.95 -1.31 16.58
N GLU A 51 11.20 -2.25 17.15
CA GLU A 51 11.65 -3.03 18.31
C GLU A 51 12.42 -4.29 17.89
N ASP A 52 11.93 -4.99 16.88
CA ASP A 52 12.40 -6.32 16.47
C ASP A 52 12.47 -6.49 14.94
N ASN A 53 12.27 -5.41 14.18
CA ASN A 53 12.42 -5.37 12.73
C ASN A 53 11.54 -6.38 11.97
N HIS A 54 10.42 -6.83 12.55
CA HIS A 54 9.41 -7.59 11.82
C HIS A 54 8.56 -6.67 10.94
N VAL A 55 7.93 -7.25 9.91
CA VAL A 55 7.09 -6.50 8.97
C VAL A 55 5.67 -6.35 9.54
N LEU A 56 5.28 -5.09 9.80
CA LEU A 56 3.96 -4.69 10.30
C LEU A 56 2.91 -4.53 9.19
N GLY A 57 3.35 -4.37 7.94
CA GLY A 57 2.47 -4.15 6.81
C GLY A 57 3.22 -3.71 5.57
N PHE A 58 2.56 -3.74 4.42
CA PHE A 58 3.14 -3.33 3.16
C PHE A 58 2.10 -2.85 2.16
N PHE A 59 2.49 -1.87 1.33
CA PHE A 59 1.74 -1.34 0.21
C PHE A 59 2.49 -1.61 -1.10
N PRO A 60 2.02 -2.56 -1.93
CA PRO A 60 2.45 -2.69 -3.32
C PRO A 60 1.84 -1.54 -4.13
N VAL A 61 2.69 -0.84 -4.88
CA VAL A 61 2.27 0.26 -5.76
C VAL A 61 2.67 -0.05 -7.19
N GLU A 62 1.68 -0.30 -8.03
CA GLU A 62 1.89 -0.52 -9.46
C GLU A 62 2.08 0.84 -10.17
N ILE A 63 3.24 1.03 -10.77
CA ILE A 63 3.59 2.24 -11.52
C ILE A 63 3.17 2.08 -12.97
N ARG A 64 2.24 2.94 -13.37
CA ARG A 64 1.76 3.07 -14.74
C ARG A 64 2.22 4.39 -15.35
N LYS A 65 1.93 4.56 -16.64
CA LYS A 65 2.31 5.77 -17.39
C LYS A 65 1.78 7.04 -16.72
N LYS A 66 0.50 7.06 -16.32
CA LYS A 66 -0.19 8.24 -15.76
C LYS A 66 -0.51 8.14 -14.26
N SER A 67 -0.50 6.94 -13.69
CA SER A 67 -0.88 6.75 -12.29
C SER A 67 0.04 5.78 -11.55
N ALA A 68 0.00 5.87 -10.23
CA ALA A 68 0.58 4.92 -9.29
C ALA A 68 -0.58 4.31 -8.49
N ILE A 69 -0.68 2.98 -8.43
CA ILE A 69 -1.87 2.30 -7.91
C ILE A 69 -1.53 1.44 -6.70
N ILE A 70 -2.02 1.83 -5.53
CA ILE A 70 -1.99 1.02 -4.31
C ILE A 70 -3.06 -0.08 -4.43
N ASN A 71 -2.67 -1.35 -4.31
CA ASN A 71 -3.60 -2.47 -4.30
C ASN A 71 -2.99 -3.69 -3.60
N ASN A 72 -3.82 -4.63 -3.16
CA ASN A 72 -3.40 -5.88 -2.51
C ASN A 72 -2.43 -5.62 -1.34
N TYR A 73 -2.79 -4.70 -0.45
CA TYR A 73 -1.98 -4.37 0.72
C TYR A 73 -2.31 -5.27 1.92
N TYR A 74 -1.43 -5.25 2.91
CA TYR A 74 -1.64 -5.87 4.22
C TYR A 74 -1.17 -4.93 5.32
N VAL A 75 -1.92 -4.83 6.41
CA VAL A 75 -1.50 -4.15 7.65
C VAL A 75 -1.95 -5.02 8.81
N GLU A 76 -1.01 -5.34 9.69
CA GLU A 76 -1.28 -6.14 10.88
C GLU A 76 -2.27 -5.43 11.80
N GLU A 77 -3.29 -6.17 12.24
CA GLU A 77 -4.37 -5.72 13.12
C GLU A 77 -5.11 -4.45 12.65
N ASP A 78 -5.03 -4.12 11.36
CA ASP A 78 -5.49 -2.86 10.79
C ASP A 78 -4.99 -1.63 11.57
N ALA A 79 -3.77 -1.71 12.10
CA ALA A 79 -3.17 -0.71 12.96
C ALA A 79 -3.12 0.65 12.25
N LYS A 80 -3.95 1.60 12.71
CA LYS A 80 -4.10 2.93 12.13
C LYS A 80 -2.76 3.64 11.94
N GLY A 81 -1.85 3.54 12.92
CA GLY A 81 -0.53 4.16 12.84
C GLY A 81 0.29 3.66 11.66
N VAL A 82 0.27 2.35 11.40
CA VAL A 82 0.99 1.72 10.27
C VAL A 82 0.39 2.13 8.93
N PHE A 83 -0.95 2.14 8.83
CA PHE A 83 -1.65 2.65 7.65
C PHE A 83 -1.25 4.08 7.30
N LEU A 84 -1.25 4.98 8.28
CA LEU A 84 -0.91 6.39 8.04
C LEU A 84 0.56 6.55 7.64
N SER A 85 1.49 5.83 8.27
CA SER A 85 2.91 5.87 7.88
C SER A 85 3.14 5.35 6.46
N LEU A 86 2.47 4.27 6.05
CA LEU A 86 2.55 3.75 4.68
C LEU A 86 1.95 4.74 3.67
N LEU A 87 0.78 5.30 3.96
CA LEU A 87 0.12 6.29 3.09
C LEU A 87 0.95 7.56 2.93
N GLU A 88 1.54 8.06 4.02
CA GLU A 88 2.42 9.23 4.00
C GLU A 88 3.66 8.97 3.13
N ALA A 89 4.30 7.81 3.29
CA ALA A 89 5.47 7.44 2.49
C ALA A 89 5.14 7.35 0.99
N VAL A 90 4.00 6.73 0.62
CA VAL A 90 3.56 6.67 -0.77
C VAL A 90 3.22 8.06 -1.30
N THR A 91 2.51 8.88 -0.52
CA THR A 91 2.12 10.23 -0.90
C THR A 91 3.35 11.09 -1.19
N ASN A 92 4.34 11.08 -0.29
CA ASN A 92 5.57 11.84 -0.43
C ASN A 92 6.41 11.40 -1.64
N GLU A 93 6.47 10.09 -1.93
CA GLU A 93 7.18 9.58 -3.11
C GLU A 93 6.58 10.11 -4.43
N PHE A 94 5.25 10.16 -4.52
CA PHE A 94 4.56 10.47 -5.79
C PHE A 94 4.16 11.93 -5.95
N LEU A 95 4.30 12.76 -4.90
CA LEU A 95 3.91 14.17 -4.87
C LEU A 95 4.43 14.96 -6.08
N THR A 96 5.69 14.78 -6.47
CA THR A 96 6.36 15.57 -7.51
C THR A 96 6.44 14.85 -8.87
N THR A 97 5.88 13.64 -8.97
CA THR A 97 6.01 12.81 -10.18
C THR A 97 5.01 13.14 -11.28
N GLY A 98 4.01 13.99 -10.98
CA GLY A 98 2.87 14.27 -11.85
C GLY A 98 1.95 13.06 -12.09
N LYS A 99 2.13 11.96 -11.35
CA LYS A 99 1.26 10.78 -11.43
C LYS A 99 0.06 10.94 -10.52
N GLU A 100 -1.11 10.55 -11.01
CA GLU A 100 -2.30 10.40 -10.17
C GLU A 100 -2.08 9.22 -9.20
N LEU A 101 -2.36 9.43 -7.92
CA LEU A 101 -2.28 8.35 -6.94
C LEU A 101 -3.65 7.70 -6.80
N GLU A 102 -3.76 6.44 -7.19
CA GLU A 102 -4.99 5.64 -7.11
C GLU A 102 -4.84 4.56 -6.04
N ALA A 103 -5.97 4.12 -5.48
CA ALA A 103 -6.01 3.01 -4.54
C ALA A 103 -7.26 2.13 -4.74
N VAL A 104 -7.09 0.82 -4.59
CA VAL A 104 -8.19 -0.13 -4.39
C VAL A 104 -8.24 -0.45 -2.89
N VAL A 105 -9.25 0.08 -2.21
CA VAL A 105 -9.33 0.14 -0.75
C VAL A 105 -10.45 -0.78 -0.26
N GLN A 106 -10.18 -1.64 0.72
CA GLN A 106 -11.25 -2.38 1.39
C GLN A 106 -12.12 -1.40 2.17
N LYS A 107 -13.44 -1.54 2.12
CA LYS A 107 -14.39 -0.59 2.76
C LYS A 107 -14.07 -0.26 4.24
N PRO A 108 -13.67 -1.23 5.10
CA PRO A 108 -13.30 -0.91 6.49
C PRO A 108 -12.18 0.12 6.62
N HIS A 109 -11.30 0.23 5.62
CA HIS A 109 -10.12 1.10 5.64
C HIS A 109 -10.37 2.48 5.01
N GLU A 110 -11.60 2.80 4.59
CA GLU A 110 -11.92 4.07 3.93
C GLU A 110 -11.41 5.29 4.72
N SER A 111 -11.63 5.28 6.03
CA SER A 111 -11.32 6.42 6.91
C SER A 111 -9.82 6.76 6.91
N TYR A 112 -8.94 5.78 6.77
CA TYR A 112 -7.49 5.97 6.72
C TYR A 112 -7.07 6.68 5.44
N PHE A 113 -7.63 6.28 4.30
CA PHE A 113 -7.37 6.90 3.00
C PHE A 113 -7.98 8.31 2.91
N ARG A 114 -9.21 8.51 3.43
CA ARG A 114 -9.85 9.84 3.53
C ARG A 114 -8.99 10.83 4.32
N THR A 115 -8.41 10.39 5.44
CA THR A 115 -7.53 11.23 6.28
C THR A 115 -6.31 11.73 5.51
N GLN A 116 -5.87 10.97 4.50
CA GLN A 116 -4.74 11.33 3.63
C GLN A 116 -5.18 12.06 2.35
N GLY A 117 -6.44 12.50 2.27
CA GLY A 117 -6.98 13.27 1.16
C GLY A 117 -7.31 12.45 -0.09
N PHE A 118 -7.53 11.15 0.05
CA PHE A 118 -8.10 10.35 -1.04
C PHE A 118 -9.63 10.53 -1.11
N GLU A 119 -10.15 10.60 -2.32
CA GLU A 119 -11.57 10.69 -2.61
C GLU A 119 -12.08 9.43 -3.31
N ILE A 120 -13.33 9.05 -3.04
CA ILE A 120 -13.96 7.90 -3.70
C ILE A 120 -14.31 8.25 -5.14
N VAL A 121 -13.84 7.44 -6.08
CA VAL A 121 -14.18 7.51 -7.51
C VAL A 121 -15.25 6.49 -7.87
N ARG A 122 -15.20 5.31 -7.25
CA ARG A 122 -16.13 4.20 -7.53
C ARG A 122 -16.27 3.30 -6.31
N ALA A 123 -17.45 2.76 -6.08
CA ALA A 123 -17.71 1.78 -5.04
C ALA A 123 -18.12 0.42 -5.65
N TRP A 124 -17.59 -0.66 -5.07
CA TRP A 124 -18.01 -2.04 -5.30
C TRP A 124 -18.55 -2.66 -4.00
N SER A 125 -18.91 -3.95 -4.01
CA SER A 125 -19.44 -4.65 -2.84
C SER A 125 -18.47 -4.60 -1.65
N LEU A 126 -17.21 -4.94 -1.87
CA LEU A 126 -16.17 -5.03 -0.81
C LEU A 126 -15.15 -3.88 -0.86
N TYR A 127 -15.01 -3.22 -2.02
CA TYR A 127 -13.92 -2.28 -2.27
C TYR A 127 -14.40 -0.90 -2.70
N LEU A 128 -13.51 0.07 -2.56
CA LEU A 128 -13.61 1.42 -3.08
C LEU A 128 -12.43 1.67 -4.02
N LYS A 129 -12.69 2.22 -5.20
CA LYS A 129 -11.65 2.90 -5.97
C LYS A 129 -11.53 4.30 -5.41
N MET A 130 -10.35 4.67 -4.95
CA MET A 130 -10.07 6.01 -4.46
C MET A 130 -8.94 6.65 -5.27
N LYS A 131 -8.91 7.98 -5.32
CA LYS A 131 -7.84 8.74 -5.96
C LYS A 131 -7.42 9.92 -5.09
N LYS A 132 -6.17 10.32 -5.19
CA LYS A 132 -5.63 11.57 -4.65
C LYS A 132 -5.02 12.33 -5.82
N THR A 133 -5.52 13.55 -6.05
CA THR A 133 -4.97 14.50 -7.01
C THR A 133 -4.11 15.51 -6.27
N TYR A 134 -2.95 15.82 -6.82
CA TYR A 134 -2.15 16.97 -6.40
C TYR A 134 -2.56 18.12 -7.31
N GLU A 135 -2.99 19.24 -6.73
CA GLU A 135 -3.16 20.46 -7.49
C GLU A 135 -1.77 20.94 -7.92
N GLU A 136 -1.58 21.21 -9.20
CA GLU A 136 -0.43 21.99 -9.67
C GLU A 136 -0.67 23.43 -9.20
N GLU A 137 0.16 23.94 -8.29
CA GLU A 137 0.20 25.38 -7.96
C GLU A 137 0.64 26.21 -9.18
#